data_AF-U2MHD1-F1
#
_entry.id   AF-U2MHD1-F1
#
_cell.length_a   1.000
_cell.length_b   1.000
_cell.length_c   1.000
_cell.angle_alpha   90.00
_cell.angle_beta   90.00
_cell.angle_gamma   90.00
#
_symmetry.space_group_name_H-M   'P 1'
#
loop_
_entity.id
_entity.type
_entity.pdbx_description
1 polymer ?
#
loop_
_entity_poly.entity_id
_entity_poly.type
_entity_poly.pdbx_seq_one_letter_code
_entity_poly.pdbx_strand_id
1 'polypeptide(L)'
;MLRSIFAAAKGGLYVSGGIQIVEQSMVIAILWIGSSQVINQNITPGTLMMFYSLVGYVTTPISSLISSNSTIQEALIVSDRLFQIMDLEQEETNNDTITLSTDMIGDICFDNVTFRYGSRKFVFDNFNLTILKGRTTAVVDESDSGKTTLISLLQNIYPIQSGKIKIGDYDIGRIANKSL
;
A
#
# COMPACT_ATOMS: atom_id res chain seq x y z
N MET A 1 4.68 0.10 -13.98
CA MET A 1 4.82 -1.01 -13.01
C MET A 1 5.34 -2.31 -13.62
N LEU A 2 4.73 -2.89 -14.66
CA LEU A 2 5.23 -4.16 -15.25
C LEU A 2 6.66 -4.07 -15.83
N ARG A 3 7.02 -2.96 -16.48
CA ARG A 3 8.38 -2.74 -17.02
C ARG A 3 9.46 -2.61 -15.93
N SER A 4 9.13 -2.02 -14.77
CA SER A 4 10.10 -1.84 -13.67
C SER A 4 10.33 -3.14 -12.91
N ILE A 5 9.30 -3.97 -12.74
CA ILE A 5 9.42 -5.31 -12.16
C ILE A 5 10.25 -6.23 -13.07
N PHE A 6 10.00 -6.18 -14.38
CA PHE A 6 10.79 -6.96 -15.35
C PHE A 6 12.25 -6.51 -15.45
N ALA A 7 12.53 -5.21 -15.31
CA ALA A 7 13.89 -4.68 -15.30
C ALA A 7 14.65 -5.11 -14.03
N ALA A 8 14.00 -5.06 -12.86
CA ALA A 8 14.56 -5.55 -11.60
C ALA A 8 14.81 -7.07 -11.64
N ALA A 9 13.87 -7.86 -12.15
CA ALA A 9 14.02 -9.30 -12.31
C ALA A 9 15.16 -9.67 -13.28
N LYS A 10 15.29 -8.95 -14.41
CA LYS A 10 16.43 -9.12 -15.32
C LYS A 10 17.74 -8.74 -14.65
N GLY A 11 17.79 -7.61 -13.93
CA GLY A 11 18.97 -7.18 -13.17
C GLY A 11 19.44 -8.23 -12.18
N GLY A 12 18.52 -8.81 -11.40
CA GLY A 12 18.82 -9.91 -10.47
C GLY A 12 19.41 -11.14 -11.15
N LEU A 13 18.83 -11.56 -12.29
CA LEU A 13 19.34 -12.70 -13.06
C LEU A 13 20.72 -12.46 -13.67
N TYR A 14 21.02 -11.24 -14.13
CA TYR A 14 22.34 -10.88 -14.64
C TYR A 14 23.39 -10.82 -13.53
N VAL A 15 23.03 -10.30 -12.35
CA VAL A 15 23.93 -10.25 -11.20
C VAL A 15 24.22 -11.65 -10.69
N SER A 16 23.20 -12.51 -10.49
CA SER A 16 23.41 -13.88 -10.03
C SER A 16 24.17 -14.73 -11.04
N GLY A 17 23.86 -14.60 -12.33
CA GLY A 17 24.57 -15.30 -13.40
C GLY A 17 26.04 -14.85 -13.53
N GLY A 18 26.30 -13.54 -13.40
CA GLY A 18 27.66 -12.99 -13.41
C GLY A 18 28.52 -13.50 -12.26
N ILE A 19 27.96 -13.56 -11.04
CA ILE A 19 28.64 -14.12 -9.86
C ILE A 19 29.02 -15.59 -10.12
N GLN A 20 28.10 -16.38 -10.65
CA GLN A 20 28.34 -17.81 -10.92
C GLN A 20 29.44 -18.05 -11.95
N ILE A 21 29.49 -17.23 -13.01
CA ILE A 21 30.54 -17.30 -14.04
C ILE A 21 31.91 -16.95 -13.45
N VAL A 22 31.97 -15.90 -12.62
CA VAL A 22 33.21 -15.50 -11.93
C VAL A 22 33.69 -16.60 -10.98
N GLU A 23 32.80 -17.19 -10.18
CA GLU A 23 33.15 -18.29 -9.28
C GLU A 23 33.68 -19.52 -10.04
N GLN A 24 32.97 -19.96 -11.09
CA GLN A 24 33.38 -21.12 -11.88
C GLN A 24 34.71 -20.88 -12.60
N SER A 25 34.90 -19.70 -13.19
CA SER A 25 36.17 -19.36 -13.85
C SER A 25 37.34 -19.31 -12.88
N MET A 26 37.14 -18.78 -11.66
CA MET A 26 38.15 -18.76 -10.61
C MET A 26 38.52 -20.18 -10.16
N VAL A 27 37.53 -21.06 -9.97
CA VAL A 27 37.76 -22.48 -9.65
C VAL A 27 38.53 -23.19 -10.76
N ILE A 28 38.13 -23.00 -12.02
CA ILE A 28 38.82 -23.60 -13.18
C ILE A 28 40.29 -23.14 -13.23
N ALA A 29 40.54 -21.85 -13.02
CA ALA A 29 41.90 -21.30 -13.00
C ALA A 29 42.74 -21.92 -11.86
N ILE A 30 42.18 -22.07 -10.67
CA ILE A 30 42.85 -22.69 -9.52
C ILE A 30 43.16 -24.16 -9.79
N LEU A 31 42.21 -24.92 -10.32
CA LEU A 31 42.43 -26.34 -10.63
C LEU A 31 43.45 -26.51 -11.75
N TRP A 32 43.42 -25.66 -12.78
CA TRP A 32 44.38 -25.72 -13.88
C TRP A 32 45.81 -25.42 -13.42
N ILE A 33 46.01 -24.27 -12.78
CA ILE A 33 47.33 -23.81 -12.32
C ILE A 33 47.83 -24.71 -11.19
N GLY A 34 46.95 -25.03 -10.24
CA GLY A 34 47.24 -25.86 -9.09
C GLY A 34 47.61 -27.29 -9.48
N SER A 35 46.87 -27.90 -10.40
CA SER A 35 47.19 -29.24 -10.93
C SER A 35 48.56 -29.27 -11.61
N SER A 36 48.88 -28.24 -12.42
CA SER A 36 50.21 -28.12 -13.04
C SER A 36 51.33 -28.03 -12.00
N GLN A 37 51.12 -27.31 -10.89
CA GLN A 37 52.11 -27.23 -9.81
C GLN A 37 52.25 -28.52 -8.99
N VAL A 38 51.17 -29.29 -8.83
CA VAL A 38 51.22 -30.62 -8.20
C VAL A 38 52.05 -31.59 -9.05
N ILE A 39 51.86 -31.57 -10.37
CA ILE A 39 52.63 -32.41 -11.31
C ILE A 39 54.12 -32.07 -11.25
N ASN A 40 54.47 -30.78 -11.16
CA ASN A 40 55.84 -30.31 -11.01
C ASN A 40 56.43 -30.53 -9.59
N GLN A 41 55.69 -31.18 -8.68
CA GLN A 41 56.06 -31.44 -7.28
C GLN A 41 56.35 -30.19 -6.44
N ASN A 42 55.88 -29.00 -6.86
CA ASN A 42 56.06 -27.76 -6.11
C ASN A 42 55.08 -27.64 -4.93
N ILE A 43 53.90 -28.24 -5.04
CA ILE A 43 52.86 -28.24 -3.99
C ILE A 43 52.28 -29.65 -3.81
N THR A 44 51.74 -29.92 -2.61
CA THR A 44 51.04 -31.19 -2.36
C THR A 44 49.58 -31.12 -2.81
N PRO A 45 48.95 -32.26 -3.14
CA PRO A 45 47.51 -32.31 -3.43
C PRO A 45 46.64 -31.76 -2.28
N GLY A 46 47.07 -31.94 -1.04
CA GLY A 46 46.38 -31.39 0.14
C GLY A 46 46.37 -29.86 0.16
N THR A 47 47.49 -29.24 -0.25
CA THR A 47 47.58 -27.78 -0.40
C THR A 47 46.60 -27.26 -1.45
N LEU A 48 46.47 -27.96 -2.58
CA LEU A 48 45.49 -27.60 -3.62
C LEU A 48 44.04 -27.66 -3.09
N MET A 49 43.71 -28.72 -2.34
CA MET A 49 42.38 -28.86 -1.73
C MET A 49 42.09 -27.76 -0.71
N MET A 50 43.09 -27.36 0.08
CA MET A 50 42.99 -26.23 1.01
C MET A 50 42.71 -24.90 0.28
N PHE A 51 43.42 -24.61 -0.82
CA PHE A 51 43.17 -23.42 -1.64
C PHE A 51 41.75 -23.42 -2.23
N TYR A 52 41.31 -24.55 -2.78
CA TYR A 52 39.96 -24.70 -3.31
C TYR A 52 38.89 -24.41 -2.23
N SER A 53 39.03 -24.98 -1.04
CA SER A 53 38.11 -24.72 0.08
C SER A 53 38.13 -23.26 0.54
N LEU A 54 39.32 -22.64 0.64
CA LEU A 54 39.44 -21.23 1.04
C LEU A 54 38.75 -20.29 0.06
N VAL A 55 38.85 -20.55 -1.25
CA VAL A 55 38.15 -19.74 -2.25
C VAL A 55 36.64 -19.82 -2.06
N GLY A 56 36.07 -21.02 -1.86
CA GLY A 56 34.64 -21.15 -1.56
C GLY A 56 34.20 -20.40 -0.29
N TYR A 57 35.03 -20.41 0.75
CA TYR A 57 34.77 -19.66 1.98
C TYR A 57 34.81 -18.14 1.80
N VAL A 58 35.62 -17.64 0.86
CA VAL A 58 35.76 -16.20 0.60
C VAL A 58 34.71 -15.70 -0.39
N THR A 59 34.37 -16.48 -1.43
CA THR A 59 33.40 -16.04 -2.44
C THR A 59 31.97 -15.99 -1.90
N THR A 60 31.59 -16.91 -1.01
CA THR A 60 30.24 -16.96 -0.39
C THR A 60 29.84 -15.66 0.34
N PRO A 61 30.64 -15.11 1.27
CA PRO A 61 30.29 -13.85 1.93
C PRO A 61 30.36 -12.67 0.96
N ILE A 62 31.27 -12.67 -0.02
CA ILE A 62 31.34 -11.62 -1.05
C ILE A 62 30.06 -11.59 -1.88
N SER A 63 29.59 -12.74 -2.36
CA SER A 63 28.35 -12.81 -3.14
C SER A 63 27.12 -12.40 -2.32
N SER A 64 27.10 -12.75 -1.03
CA SER A 64 26.07 -12.32 -0.08
C SER A 64 26.03 -10.80 0.12
N LEU A 65 27.20 -10.14 0.15
CA LEU A 65 27.28 -8.68 0.23
C LEU A 65 26.77 -8.01 -1.05
N ILE A 66 27.10 -8.58 -2.21
CA ILE A 66 26.64 -8.07 -3.51
C ILE A 66 25.11 -8.18 -3.62
N SER A 67 24.52 -9.32 -3.22
CA SER A 67 23.07 -9.50 -3.23
C SER A 67 22.36 -8.61 -2.20
N SER A 68 22.95 -8.41 -1.03
CA SER A 68 22.41 -7.54 0.03
C SER A 68 22.20 -6.10 -0.42
N ASN A 69 23.09 -5.57 -1.28
CA ASN A 69 22.91 -4.22 -1.83
C ASN A 69 21.59 -4.06 -2.60
N SER A 70 21.18 -5.08 -3.36
CA SER A 70 19.89 -5.07 -4.06
C SER A 70 18.73 -5.08 -3.07
N THR A 71 18.79 -5.90 -2.03
CA THR A 71 17.77 -5.98 -0.98
C THR A 71 17.63 -4.66 -0.23
N ILE A 72 18.73 -3.97 0.07
CA ILE A 72 18.70 -2.67 0.74
C ILE A 72 18.00 -1.62 -0.14
N GLN A 73 18.28 -1.60 -1.45
CA GLN A 73 17.61 -0.67 -2.37
C GLN A 73 16.10 -0.91 -2.43
N GLU A 74 15.67 -2.18 -2.49
CA GLU A 74 14.24 -2.53 -2.43
C GLU A 74 13.61 -2.09 -1.12
N ALA A 75 14.28 -2.33 0.01
CA ALA A 75 13.80 -1.92 1.33
C ALA A 75 13.59 -0.40 1.42
N LEU A 76 14.52 0.40 0.90
CA LEU A 76 14.40 1.86 0.88
C LEU A 76 13.18 2.32 0.07
N ILE A 77 12.93 1.74 -1.10
CA ILE A 77 11.76 2.07 -1.94
C ILE A 77 10.45 1.71 -1.23
N VAL A 78 10.40 0.57 -0.54
CA VAL A 78 9.22 0.16 0.23
C VAL A 78 9.01 1.08 1.41
N SER A 79 10.08 1.47 2.11
CA SER A 79 10.03 2.38 3.24
C SER A 79 9.45 3.73 2.84
N ASP A 80 9.92 4.32 1.73
CA ASP A 80 9.39 5.58 1.19
C ASP A 80 7.88 5.53 0.96
N ARG A 81 7.37 4.43 0.40
CA ARG A 81 5.91 4.23 0.21
C ARG A 81 5.16 4.07 1.52
N LEU A 82 5.74 3.41 2.51
CA LEU A 82 5.14 3.29 3.83
C LEU A 82 5.00 4.67 4.49
N PHE A 83 6.04 5.50 4.41
CA PHE A 83 6.00 6.88 4.89
C PHE A 83 4.94 7.70 4.14
N GLN A 84 4.85 7.58 2.82
CA GLN A 84 3.78 8.26 2.05
C GLN A 84 2.36 7.90 2.53
N ILE A 85 2.13 6.67 2.98
CA ILE A 85 0.82 6.25 3.52
C ILE A 85 0.61 6.80 4.94
N MET A 86 1.66 6.78 5.78
CA MET A 86 1.58 7.31 7.14
C MET A 86 1.41 8.83 7.17
N ASP A 87 1.92 9.52 6.16
CA ASP A 87 1.86 10.97 6.02
C ASP A 87 0.58 11.45 5.28
N LEU A 88 -0.35 10.54 4.95
CA LEU A 88 -1.64 10.94 4.39
C LEU A 88 -2.41 11.80 5.41
N GLU A 89 -2.91 12.95 4.97
CA GLU A 89 -3.82 13.78 5.76
C GLU A 89 -5.05 12.94 6.15
N GLN A 90 -5.33 12.91 7.45
CA GLN A 90 -6.56 12.30 7.96
C GLN A 90 -7.74 13.21 7.61
N GLU A 91 -8.90 12.62 7.33
CA GLU A 91 -10.12 13.41 7.14
C GLU A 91 -10.37 14.29 8.38
N GLU A 92 -10.66 15.58 8.15
CA GLU A 92 -10.82 16.57 9.22
C GLU A 92 -11.87 16.10 10.23
N THR A 93 -11.42 15.66 11.40
CA THR A 93 -12.29 15.48 12.55
C THR A 93 -12.45 16.86 13.18
N ASN A 94 -13.54 17.56 12.83
CA ASN A 94 -13.82 18.88 13.39
C ASN A 94 -13.76 18.82 14.93
N ASN A 95 -12.89 19.61 15.55
CA ASN A 95 -12.74 19.66 17.01
C ASN A 95 -14.00 20.22 17.71
N ASP A 96 -14.90 20.87 16.96
CA ASP A 96 -16.19 21.36 17.42
C ASP A 96 -17.32 20.34 17.16
N THR A 97 -17.04 19.05 17.34
CA THR A 97 -18.03 17.99 17.12
C THR A 97 -19.00 17.87 18.30
N ILE A 98 -20.29 17.95 17.98
CA ILE A 98 -21.40 17.77 18.92
C ILE A 98 -21.64 16.27 19.08
N THR A 99 -21.68 15.80 20.33
CA THR A 99 -22.07 14.42 20.63
C THR A 99 -23.59 14.34 20.64
N LEU A 100 -24.17 13.57 19.71
CA LEU A 100 -25.61 13.43 19.63
C LEU A 100 -26.14 12.68 20.85
N SER A 101 -27.09 13.28 21.56
CA SER A 101 -27.82 12.64 22.66
C SER A 101 -29.26 12.30 22.21
N THR A 102 -29.90 11.32 22.85
CA THR A 102 -31.19 10.77 22.40
C THR A 102 -32.33 11.80 22.37
N ASP A 103 -32.23 12.82 23.22
CA ASP A 103 -33.11 13.99 23.31
C ASP A 103 -32.91 14.97 22.15
N MET A 104 -31.73 15.00 21.54
CA MET A 104 -31.36 15.88 20.42
C MET A 104 -31.80 15.34 19.05
N ILE A 105 -32.27 14.09 18.99
CA ILE A 105 -32.76 13.48 17.75
C ILE A 105 -34.09 14.13 17.39
N GLY A 106 -34.10 14.92 16.31
CA GLY A 106 -35.28 15.55 15.73
C GLY A 106 -35.65 14.95 14.37
N ASP A 107 -36.29 15.77 13.54
CA ASP A 107 -36.56 15.43 12.14
C ASP A 107 -35.25 15.39 11.33
N ILE A 108 -35.17 14.50 10.35
CA ILE A 108 -34.01 14.42 9.44
C ILE A 108 -34.36 15.18 8.16
N CYS A 109 -33.58 16.22 7.86
CA CYS A 109 -33.84 17.11 6.73
C CYS A 109 -32.66 17.14 5.78
N PHE A 110 -32.92 16.79 4.52
CA PHE A 110 -32.05 17.02 3.37
C PHE A 110 -32.54 18.30 2.67
N ASP A 111 -31.70 19.32 2.61
CA ASP A 111 -32.02 20.62 2.01
C ASP A 111 -31.05 20.87 0.84
N ASN A 112 -31.60 20.82 -0.37
CA ASN A 112 -30.92 21.03 -1.65
C ASN A 112 -29.58 20.28 -1.77
N VAL A 113 -29.60 19.00 -1.39
CA VAL A 113 -28.40 18.17 -1.32
C VAL A 113 -27.97 17.73 -2.72
N THR A 114 -26.73 18.05 -3.09
CA THR A 114 -26.11 17.60 -4.33
C THR A 114 -24.93 16.69 -3.99
N PHE A 115 -24.97 15.46 -4.50
CA PHE A 115 -23.98 14.43 -4.22
C PHE A 115 -23.50 13.65 -5.45
N ARG A 116 -22.20 13.37 -5.52
CA ARG A 116 -21.59 12.41 -6.46
C ARG A 116 -20.39 11.67 -5.87
N TYR A 117 -20.16 10.44 -6.34
CA TYR A 117 -18.94 9.69 -6.03
C TYR A 117 -17.78 10.12 -6.94
N GLY A 118 -16.79 10.83 -6.40
CA GLY A 118 -15.61 11.28 -7.13
C GLY A 118 -15.96 12.06 -8.40
N SER A 119 -15.49 11.56 -9.54
CA SER A 119 -15.75 12.15 -10.88
C SER A 119 -16.91 11.51 -11.64
N ARG A 120 -17.75 10.70 -10.98
CA ARG A 120 -18.93 10.08 -11.60
C ARG A 120 -20.07 11.08 -11.79
N LYS A 121 -21.15 10.65 -12.45
CA LYS A 121 -22.40 11.42 -12.54
C LYS A 121 -22.98 11.70 -11.15
N PHE A 122 -23.75 12.78 -11.04
CA PHE A 122 -24.49 13.10 -9.83
C PHE A 122 -25.49 11.99 -9.50
N VAL A 123 -25.46 11.55 -8.24
CA VAL A 123 -26.43 10.62 -7.66
C VAL A 123 -27.63 11.41 -7.14
N PHE A 124 -27.35 12.54 -6.48
CA PHE A 124 -28.36 13.51 -6.05
C PHE A 124 -28.04 14.87 -6.64
N ASP A 125 -29.05 15.57 -7.15
CA ASP A 125 -28.95 16.94 -7.66
C ASP A 125 -30.13 17.75 -7.11
N ASN A 126 -29.85 18.67 -6.19
CA ASN A 126 -30.85 19.46 -5.44
C ASN A 126 -31.93 18.59 -4.75
N PHE A 127 -31.50 17.50 -4.12
CA PHE A 127 -32.39 16.58 -3.43
C PHE A 127 -32.94 17.17 -2.12
N ASN A 128 -34.25 17.07 -1.92
CA ASN A 128 -34.95 17.56 -0.74
C ASN A 128 -35.81 16.44 -0.15
N LEU A 129 -35.63 16.15 1.14
CA LEU A 129 -36.37 15.12 1.86
C LEU A 129 -36.49 15.48 3.34
N THR A 130 -37.67 15.25 3.92
CA THR A 130 -37.90 15.42 5.36
C THR A 130 -38.48 14.14 5.95
N ILE A 131 -37.78 13.57 6.93
CA ILE A 131 -38.19 12.39 7.68
C ILE A 131 -38.59 12.84 9.08
N LEU A 132 -39.87 12.69 9.40
CA LEU A 132 -40.42 13.15 10.67
C LEU A 132 -40.06 12.20 11.82
N LYS A 133 -39.69 12.76 12.97
CA LYS A 133 -39.39 12.02 14.20
C LYS A 133 -40.58 11.15 14.60
N GLY A 134 -40.30 9.89 14.94
CA GLY A 134 -41.31 8.94 15.41
C GLY A 134 -42.23 8.41 14.33
N ARG A 135 -41.97 8.71 13.05
CA ARG A 135 -42.68 8.12 11.90
C ARG A 135 -41.77 7.19 11.11
N THR A 136 -42.34 6.12 10.59
CA THR A 136 -41.66 5.21 9.68
C THR A 136 -41.80 5.73 8.25
N THR A 137 -40.70 6.17 7.65
CA THR A 137 -40.65 6.55 6.23
C THR A 137 -40.03 5.42 5.42
N ALA A 138 -40.74 4.96 4.38
CA ALA A 138 -40.23 3.95 3.45
C ALA A 138 -39.71 4.62 2.17
N VAL A 139 -38.47 4.29 1.77
CA VAL A 139 -37.85 4.79 0.53
C VAL A 139 -37.93 3.69 -0.54
N VAL A 140 -38.84 3.86 -1.50
CA VAL A 140 -39.07 2.91 -2.61
C VAL A 140 -38.58 3.53 -3.92
N ASP A 141 -37.89 2.74 -4.73
CA ASP A 141 -37.23 3.18 -5.96
C ASP A 141 -36.62 1.95 -6.66
N GLU A 142 -36.31 2.08 -7.94
CA GLU A 142 -35.62 1.10 -8.79
C GLU A 142 -34.17 0.89 -8.33
N SER A 143 -33.58 -0.23 -8.71
CA SER A 143 -32.18 -0.53 -8.44
C SER A 143 -31.27 0.56 -9.04
N ASP A 144 -30.30 1.04 -8.26
CA ASP A 144 -29.29 2.07 -8.61
C ASP A 144 -29.74 3.56 -8.54
N SER A 145 -30.90 3.82 -7.95
CA SER A 145 -31.40 5.18 -7.66
C SER A 145 -30.67 5.97 -6.56
N GLY A 146 -29.75 5.33 -5.82
CA GLY A 146 -29.00 5.98 -4.75
C GLY A 146 -29.55 5.78 -3.33
N LYS A 147 -30.45 4.81 -3.09
CA LYS A 147 -30.91 4.49 -1.72
C LYS A 147 -29.79 4.19 -0.73
N THR A 148 -28.83 3.36 -1.14
CA THR A 148 -27.64 3.06 -0.32
C THR A 148 -26.84 4.33 -0.07
N THR A 149 -26.72 5.19 -1.07
CA THR A 149 -26.06 6.49 -0.96
C THR A 149 -26.77 7.41 0.04
N LEU A 150 -28.10 7.44 0.07
CA LEU A 150 -28.87 8.19 1.06
C LEU A 150 -28.50 7.78 2.49
N ILE A 151 -28.41 6.46 2.73
CA ILE A 151 -28.01 5.90 4.01
C ILE A 151 -26.54 6.25 4.33
N SER A 152 -25.63 6.20 3.35
CA SER A 152 -24.22 6.56 3.55
C SER A 152 -24.04 8.05 3.88
N LEU A 153 -24.84 8.93 3.28
CA LEU A 153 -24.85 10.36 3.58
C LEU A 153 -25.41 10.66 4.96
N LEU A 154 -26.44 9.92 5.39
CA LEU A 154 -27.02 10.04 6.73
C LEU A 154 -26.05 9.53 7.83
N GLN A 155 -25.14 8.62 7.50
CA GLN A 155 -24.06 8.22 8.40
C GLN A 155 -22.82 9.12 8.31
N ASN A 156 -22.88 10.19 7.50
CA ASN A 156 -21.76 11.11 7.26
C ASN A 156 -20.46 10.39 6.82
N ILE A 157 -20.60 9.30 6.06
CA ILE A 157 -19.46 8.53 5.51
C ILE A 157 -18.83 9.26 4.32
N TYR A 158 -19.63 10.07 3.63
CA TYR A 158 -19.17 10.87 2.50
C TYR A 158 -19.58 12.34 2.68
N PRO A 159 -18.67 13.29 2.40
CA PRO A 159 -19.02 14.70 2.37
C PRO A 159 -19.90 15.01 1.16
N ILE A 160 -20.91 15.86 1.36
CA ILE A 160 -21.75 16.39 0.28
C ILE A 160 -21.02 17.51 -0.46
N GLN A 161 -21.34 17.70 -1.75
CA GLN A 161 -20.77 18.81 -2.54
C GLN A 161 -21.50 20.14 -2.33
N SER A 162 -22.82 20.10 -2.09
CA SER A 162 -23.65 21.28 -1.82
C SER A 162 -24.91 20.88 -1.07
N GLY A 163 -25.54 21.86 -0.42
CA GLY A 163 -26.72 21.67 0.43
C GLY A 163 -26.37 21.43 1.89
N LYS A 164 -27.35 20.98 2.67
CA LYS A 164 -27.18 20.63 4.10
C LYS A 164 -28.00 19.42 4.48
N ILE A 165 -27.46 18.62 5.40
CA ILE A 165 -28.18 17.51 6.04
C ILE A 165 -28.24 17.81 7.53
N LYS A 166 -29.44 17.78 8.10
CA LYS A 166 -29.67 18.08 9.52
C LYS A 166 -30.38 16.94 10.23
N ILE A 167 -30.05 16.75 11.51
CA ILE A 167 -30.77 15.90 12.45
C ILE A 167 -31.27 16.82 13.58
N GLY A 168 -32.59 17.07 13.61
CA GLY A 168 -33.16 18.15 14.42
C GLY A 168 -32.61 19.51 13.99
N ASP A 169 -32.00 20.21 14.95
CA ASP A 169 -31.40 21.54 14.72
C ASP A 169 -29.91 21.49 14.33
N TYR A 170 -29.31 20.31 14.33
CA TYR A 170 -27.85 20.13 14.19
C TYR A 170 -27.47 19.67 12.78
N ASP A 171 -26.43 20.28 12.22
CA ASP A 171 -25.84 19.88 10.95
C ASP A 171 -25.00 18.61 11.12
N ILE A 172 -25.17 17.64 10.22
CA ILE A 172 -24.48 16.35 10.30
C ILE A 172 -22.97 16.48 10.22
N GLY A 173 -22.46 17.48 9.49
CA GLY A 173 -21.02 17.74 9.39
C GLY A 173 -20.40 18.25 10.71
N ARG A 174 -21.22 18.59 11.71
CA ARG A 174 -20.80 18.99 13.05
C ARG A 174 -21.09 17.92 14.11
N ILE A 175 -21.66 16.77 13.74
CA ILE A 175 -21.97 15.70 14.67
C ILE A 175 -20.81 14.71 14.69
N ALA A 176 -20.43 14.21 15.87
CA ALA A 176 -19.41 13.18 15.98
C ALA A 176 -19.89 11.87 15.32
N ASN A 177 -19.12 11.32 14.35
CA ASN A 177 -19.46 10.08 13.64
C ASN A 177 -19.69 8.88 14.58
N LYS A 178 -19.10 8.87 15.79
CA LYS A 178 -19.33 7.82 16.79
C LYS A 178 -20.75 7.83 17.37
N SER A 179 -21.46 8.95 17.27
CA SER A 179 -22.79 9.17 17.84
C SER A 179 -23.94 9.11 16.82
N LEU A 180 -23.62 8.91 15.54
CA LEU A 180 -24.57 8.62 14.45
C LEU A 180 -24.87 7.12 14.41
#